data_AF-F0BB44-F1
#
_entry.id   AF-F0BB44-F1
#
_cell.length_a   1.000
_cell.length_b   1.000
_cell.length_c   1.000
_cell.angle_alpha   90.00
_cell.angle_beta   90.00
_cell.angle_gamma   90.00
#
_symmetry.space_group_name_H-M   'P 1'
#
loop_
_entity.id
_entity.type
_entity.pdbx_description
1 polymer ?
#
loop_
_entity_poly.entity_id
_entity_poly.type
_entity_poly.pdbx_seq_one_letter_code
_entity_poly.pdbx_strand_id
1 'polypeptide(L)'
;MIEQSQVMLHIVEACPSFRSAWEAHLLEYGNDVLYVAAGELADHLLVLHRAGDSSTFPALAAAIEQLHVNGSPWVQEFATVGILEAVQNVWGNAGADPETFAIHLGPESLRWWKGLNNFWPGRAPIVVASG
;
A
#
# COMPACT_ATOMS: atom_id res chain seq x y z
N MET A 1 17.00 -5.77 -6.96
CA MET A 1 16.22 -6.14 -5.77
C MET A 1 15.99 -4.86 -4.99
N ILE A 2 14.74 -4.55 -4.66
CA ILE A 2 14.38 -3.40 -3.83
C ILE A 2 14.53 -3.84 -2.37
N GLU A 3 15.33 -3.13 -1.61
CA GLU A 3 15.54 -3.39 -0.18
C GLU A 3 14.63 -2.52 0.70
N GLN A 4 14.48 -2.91 1.97
CA GLN A 4 13.64 -2.23 2.96
C GLN A 4 13.89 -0.71 3.02
N SER A 5 15.15 -0.29 2.99
CA SER A 5 15.54 1.14 3.05
C SER A 5 15.11 1.95 1.82
N GLN A 6 14.74 1.29 0.72
CA GLN A 6 14.36 1.93 -0.54
C GLN A 6 12.85 2.04 -0.71
N VAL A 7 12.06 1.29 0.06
CA VAL A 7 10.60 1.20 -0.11
C VAL A 7 9.93 2.57 -0.08
N MET A 8 10.15 3.35 0.99
CA MET A 8 9.49 4.64 1.13
C MET A 8 9.99 5.67 0.10
N LEU A 9 11.22 5.54 -0.40
CA LEU A 9 11.71 6.37 -1.49
C LEU A 9 10.90 6.13 -2.77
N HIS A 10 10.64 4.86 -3.12
CA HIS A 10 9.81 4.50 -4.27
C HIS A 10 8.36 4.99 -4.12
N ILE A 11 7.79 4.88 -2.92
CA ILE A 11 6.43 5.36 -2.64
C ILE A 11 6.33 6.88 -2.77
N VAL A 12 7.27 7.63 -2.19
CA VAL A 12 7.26 9.10 -2.23
C VAL A 12 7.55 9.64 -3.62
N GLU A 13 8.36 8.95 -4.42
CA GLU A 13 8.55 9.32 -5.83
C GLU A 13 7.25 9.16 -6.64
N ALA A 14 6.48 8.11 -6.38
CA ALA A 14 5.22 7.83 -7.06
C ALA A 14 4.01 8.61 -6.51
N CYS A 15 4.09 9.10 -5.27
CA CYS A 15 3.07 9.93 -4.62
C CYS A 15 3.74 11.15 -3.93
N PRO A 16 4.15 12.17 -4.70
CA PRO A 16 4.89 13.31 -4.13
C PRO A 16 4.14 14.08 -3.06
N SER A 17 2.80 14.08 -3.09
CA SER A 17 1.96 14.72 -2.08
C SER A 17 2.05 14.06 -0.70
N PHE A 18 2.50 12.80 -0.62
CA PHE A 18 2.74 12.10 0.64
C PHE A 18 4.08 12.47 1.31
N ARG A 19 4.99 13.15 0.59
CA ARG A 19 6.35 13.46 1.07
C ARG A 19 6.37 14.11 2.45
N SER A 20 5.51 15.10 2.70
CA SER A 20 5.51 15.82 3.98
C SER A 20 5.09 14.94 5.15
N ALA A 21 4.15 14.00 4.94
CA ALA A 21 3.78 13.03 5.97
C ALA A 21 4.94 12.06 6.24
N TRP A 22 5.62 11.58 5.19
CA TRP A 22 6.81 10.75 5.34
C TRP A 22 7.97 11.45 6.06
N GLU A 23 8.23 12.72 5.77
CA GLU A 23 9.26 13.51 6.45
C GLU A 23 8.94 13.71 7.94
N ALA A 24 7.66 13.95 8.28
CA ALA A 24 7.20 14.03 9.67
C ALA A 24 7.37 12.69 10.39
N HIS A 25 7.01 11.59 9.74
CA HIS A 25 7.20 10.23 10.26
C HIS A 25 8.67 9.93 10.57
N LEU A 26 9.58 10.26 9.63
CA LEU A 26 11.02 10.08 9.82
C LEU A 26 11.56 10.89 11.01
N LEU A 27 11.03 12.10 11.23
CA LEU A 27 11.45 12.93 12.35
C LEU A 27 11.01 12.35 13.70
N GLU A 28 9.82 11.76 13.76
CA GLU A 28 9.24 11.23 14.98
C GLU A 28 9.76 9.84 15.32
N TYR A 29 9.85 8.96 14.32
CA TYR A 29 10.09 7.53 14.52
C TYR A 29 11.34 6.99 13.82
N GLY A 30 12.01 7.79 12.99
CA GLY A 30 13.06 7.29 12.10
C GLY A 30 12.50 6.33 11.04
N ASN A 31 13.35 5.41 10.58
CA ASN A 31 13.00 4.45 9.52
C ASN A 31 12.59 3.08 10.05
N ASP A 32 12.19 3.00 11.33
CA ASP A 32 12.04 1.73 12.05
C ASP A 32 10.59 1.23 12.09
N VAL A 33 9.59 2.11 11.88
CA VAL A 33 8.16 1.77 12.03
C VAL A 33 7.38 1.88 10.72
N LEU A 34 7.92 1.26 9.66
CA LEU A 34 7.37 1.31 8.29
C LEU A 34 5.90 0.87 8.18
N TYR A 35 5.42 -0.04 9.03
CA TYR A 35 4.00 -0.43 9.04
C TYR A 35 3.07 0.70 9.49
N VAL A 36 3.53 1.60 10.37
CA VAL A 36 2.79 2.81 10.74
C VAL A 36 2.78 3.79 9.57
N ALA A 37 3.92 3.98 8.89
CA ALA A 37 3.99 4.79 7.67
C ALA A 37 3.07 4.29 6.55
N ALA A 38 2.86 2.96 6.46
CA ALA A 38 1.92 2.38 5.50
C ALA A 38 0.46 2.74 5.82
N GLY A 39 0.11 2.79 7.11
CA GLY A 39 -1.19 3.31 7.57
C GLY A 39 -1.38 4.79 7.22
N GLU A 40 -0.36 5.61 7.47
CA GLU A 40 -0.37 7.03 7.11
C GLU A 40 -0.50 7.25 5.59
N LEU A 41 0.16 6.41 4.78
CA LEU A 41 0.00 6.40 3.34
C LEU A 41 -1.45 6.08 2.95
N ALA A 42 -2.04 5.04 3.54
CA ALA A 42 -3.43 4.66 3.27
C ALA A 42 -4.42 5.78 3.64
N ASP A 43 -4.19 6.47 4.75
CA ASP A 43 -4.95 7.66 5.17
C ASP A 43 -4.80 8.82 4.18
N HIS A 44 -3.58 9.08 3.70
CA HIS A 44 -3.33 10.09 2.67
C HIS A 44 -4.06 9.79 1.37
N LEU A 45 -4.05 8.53 0.92
CA LEU A 45 -4.80 8.12 -0.28
C LEU A 45 -6.31 8.25 -0.09
N LEU A 46 -6.82 8.00 1.12
CA LEU A 46 -8.23 8.22 1.44
C LEU A 46 -8.61 9.70 1.33
N VAL A 47 -7.75 10.61 1.80
CA VAL A 47 -7.95 12.06 1.67
C VAL A 47 -8.00 12.45 0.20
N LEU A 48 -7.06 11.97 -0.62
CA LEU A 48 -7.04 12.21 -2.07
C LEU A 48 -8.29 11.68 -2.76
N HIS A 49 -8.69 10.44 -2.45
CA HIS A 49 -9.91 9.82 -2.98
C HIS A 49 -11.16 10.66 -2.67
N ARG A 50 -11.30 11.12 -1.42
CA ARG A 50 -12.43 11.96 -0.99
C ARG A 50 -12.43 13.35 -1.64
N ALA A 51 -11.26 13.87 -2.00
CA ALA A 51 -11.12 15.11 -2.76
C ALA A 51 -11.40 14.92 -4.26
N GLY A 52 -11.63 13.69 -4.73
CA GLY A 52 -11.78 13.36 -6.14
C GLY A 52 -10.45 13.40 -6.93
N ASP A 53 -9.31 13.42 -6.24
CA ASP A 53 -7.98 13.45 -6.86
C ASP A 53 -7.35 12.05 -6.82
N SER A 54 -7.68 11.21 -7.80
CA SER A 54 -7.06 9.90 -7.97
C SER A 54 -5.89 9.90 -8.97
N SER A 55 -5.38 11.09 -9.33
CA SER A 55 -4.38 11.23 -10.40
C SER A 55 -3.07 10.47 -10.12
N THR A 56 -2.70 10.34 -8.84
CA THR A 56 -1.48 9.66 -8.40
C THR A 56 -1.64 8.14 -8.25
N PHE A 57 -2.88 7.61 -8.26
CA PHE A 57 -3.12 6.20 -7.94
C PHE A 57 -2.50 5.24 -8.94
N PRO A 58 -2.56 5.46 -10.27
CA PRO A 58 -1.88 4.58 -11.23
C PRO A 58 -0.36 4.52 -11.00
N ALA A 59 0.27 5.65 -10.71
CA ALA A 59 1.71 5.72 -10.47
C ALA A 59 2.10 4.98 -9.18
N LEU A 60 1.35 5.20 -8.10
CA LEU A 60 1.57 4.51 -6.84
C LEU A 60 1.33 3.00 -6.95
N ALA A 61 0.27 2.59 -7.64
CA ALA A 61 -0.01 1.18 -7.88
C ALA A 61 1.10 0.50 -8.69
N ALA A 62 1.68 1.20 -9.67
CA ALA A 62 2.86 0.71 -10.39
C ALA A 62 4.10 0.60 -9.49
N ALA A 63 4.29 1.53 -8.54
CA ALA A 63 5.38 1.42 -7.56
C ALA A 63 5.19 0.22 -6.64
N ILE A 64 3.97 -0.02 -6.13
CA ILE A 64 3.64 -1.20 -5.32
C ILE A 64 3.86 -2.50 -6.10
N GLU A 65 3.51 -2.53 -7.39
CA GLU A 65 3.82 -3.66 -8.27
C GLU A 65 5.32 -3.94 -8.35
N GLN A 66 6.16 -2.89 -8.44
CA GLN A 66 7.60 -3.08 -8.41
C GLN A 66 8.09 -3.65 -7.07
N LEU A 67 7.47 -3.28 -5.95
CA LEU A 67 7.78 -3.88 -4.65
C LEU A 67 7.46 -5.38 -4.62
N HIS A 68 6.31 -5.80 -5.14
CA HIS A 68 5.96 -7.22 -5.23
C HIS A 68 6.86 -8.00 -6.18
N VAL A 69 7.18 -7.46 -7.35
CA VAL A 69 7.92 -8.19 -8.40
C VAL A 69 9.43 -8.19 -8.14
N ASN A 70 9.98 -7.07 -7.67
CA ASN A 70 11.43 -6.85 -7.60
C ASN A 70 11.95 -6.64 -6.17
N GLY A 71 11.09 -6.69 -5.13
CA GLY A 71 11.48 -6.55 -3.73
C GLY A 71 12.21 -7.77 -3.17
N SER A 72 12.97 -7.56 -2.09
CA SER A 72 13.40 -8.65 -1.21
C SER A 72 12.19 -9.29 -0.51
N PRO A 73 12.30 -10.50 0.08
CA PRO A 73 11.16 -11.17 0.69
C PRO A 73 10.40 -10.30 1.71
N TRP A 74 11.14 -9.52 2.51
CA TRP A 74 10.54 -8.57 3.45
C TRP A 74 9.75 -7.47 2.72
N VAL A 75 10.27 -6.94 1.61
CA VAL A 75 9.60 -5.89 0.83
C VAL A 75 8.34 -6.43 0.15
N GLN A 76 8.37 -7.66 -0.34
CA GLN A 76 7.20 -8.31 -0.94
C GLN A 76 6.08 -8.51 0.10
N GLU A 77 6.44 -8.98 1.30
CA GLU A 77 5.50 -9.09 2.42
C GLU A 77 4.96 -7.71 2.82
N PHE A 78 5.83 -6.71 2.95
CA PHE A 78 5.45 -5.34 3.30
C PHE A 78 4.52 -4.70 2.26
N ALA A 79 4.74 -4.97 0.97
CA ALA A 79 3.86 -4.49 -0.07
C ALA A 79 2.43 -5.05 0.08
N THR A 80 2.28 -6.31 0.53
CA THR A 80 0.97 -6.92 0.80
C THR A 80 0.40 -6.51 2.17
N VAL A 81 1.07 -6.89 3.26
CA VAL A 81 0.58 -6.77 4.64
C VAL A 81 0.75 -5.35 5.18
N GLY A 82 1.80 -4.65 4.75
CA GLY A 82 2.00 -3.24 5.11
C GLY A 82 1.06 -2.33 4.32
N ILE A 83 1.17 -2.32 2.99
CA ILE A 83 0.53 -1.30 2.14
C ILE A 83 -0.89 -1.69 1.73
N LEU A 84 -1.07 -2.82 1.03
CA LEU A 84 -2.39 -3.20 0.50
C LEU A 84 -3.41 -3.44 1.62
N GLU A 85 -3.01 -4.14 2.67
CA GLU A 85 -3.86 -4.37 3.84
C GLU A 85 -4.21 -3.05 4.56
N ALA A 86 -3.26 -2.12 4.71
CA ALA A 86 -3.54 -0.81 5.31
C ALA A 86 -4.60 -0.04 4.52
N VAL A 87 -4.55 -0.07 3.18
CA VAL A 87 -5.61 0.55 2.34
C VAL A 87 -6.96 -0.07 2.66
N GLN A 88 -7.08 -1.40 2.69
CA GLN A 88 -8.36 -2.06 3.02
C GLN A 88 -8.87 -1.71 4.41
N ASN A 89 -7.99 -1.76 5.41
CA ASN A 89 -8.33 -1.49 6.80
C ASN A 89 -8.76 -0.03 7.00
N VAL A 90 -7.95 0.92 6.55
CA VAL A 90 -8.21 2.35 6.72
C VAL A 90 -9.47 2.75 5.97
N TRP A 91 -9.60 2.38 4.71
CA TRP A 91 -10.72 2.80 3.87
C TRP A 91 -12.03 2.13 4.31
N GLY A 92 -11.99 0.83 4.60
CA GLY A 92 -13.14 0.06 5.08
C GLY A 92 -13.69 0.61 6.39
N ASN A 93 -12.81 0.90 7.37
CA ASN A 93 -13.21 1.52 8.64
C ASN A 93 -13.75 2.95 8.45
N ALA A 94 -13.33 3.64 7.39
CA ALA A 94 -13.78 4.98 7.04
C ALA A 94 -15.02 5.01 6.13
N GLY A 95 -15.60 3.85 5.80
CA GLY A 95 -16.78 3.71 4.93
C GLY A 95 -16.53 4.00 3.45
N ALA A 96 -15.27 4.00 3.01
CA ALA A 96 -14.88 4.11 1.60
C ALA A 96 -14.68 2.72 1.00
N ASP A 97 -14.95 2.56 -0.29
CA ASP A 97 -14.76 1.30 -1.01
C ASP A 97 -13.29 1.14 -1.46
N PRO A 98 -12.50 0.23 -0.84
CA PRO A 98 -11.10 0.03 -1.19
C PRO A 98 -10.91 -0.49 -2.63
N GLU A 99 -11.94 -1.09 -3.23
CA GLU A 99 -11.88 -1.56 -4.63
C GLU A 99 -11.68 -0.40 -5.61
N THR A 100 -12.01 0.83 -5.22
CA THR A 100 -11.70 2.02 -6.03
C THR A 100 -10.19 2.26 -6.18
N PHE A 101 -9.36 1.81 -5.24
CA PHE A 101 -7.91 1.79 -5.42
C PHE A 101 -7.46 0.55 -6.21
N ALA A 102 -8.09 -0.60 -5.96
CA ALA A 102 -7.72 -1.89 -6.53
C ALA A 102 -7.71 -1.92 -8.07
N ILE A 103 -8.57 -1.14 -8.73
CA ILE A 103 -8.61 -1.04 -10.21
C ILE A 103 -7.30 -0.55 -10.83
N HIS A 104 -6.43 0.08 -10.05
CA HIS A 104 -5.13 0.58 -10.51
C HIS A 104 -4.01 -0.44 -10.34
N LEU A 105 -4.22 -1.50 -9.57
CA LEU A 105 -3.18 -2.48 -9.22
C LEU A 105 -2.67 -3.24 -10.44
N GLY A 106 -1.35 -3.46 -10.45
CA GLY A 106 -0.70 -4.35 -11.40
C GLY A 106 -1.07 -5.82 -11.16
N PRO A 107 -0.72 -6.72 -12.09
CA PRO A 107 -1.13 -8.12 -12.04
C PRO A 107 -0.73 -8.84 -10.76
N GLU A 108 0.50 -8.67 -10.26
CA GLU A 108 0.95 -9.38 -9.07
C GLU A 108 0.32 -8.79 -7.80
N SER A 109 0.28 -7.46 -7.69
CA SER A 109 -0.38 -6.77 -6.58
C SER A 109 -1.86 -7.11 -6.49
N LEU A 110 -2.54 -7.25 -7.64
CA LEU A 110 -3.95 -7.65 -7.70
C LEU A 110 -4.17 -9.08 -7.22
N ARG A 111 -3.22 -10.01 -7.44
CA ARG A 111 -3.30 -11.38 -6.91
C ARG A 111 -3.22 -11.39 -5.39
N TRP A 112 -2.34 -10.56 -4.81
CA TRP A 112 -2.24 -10.38 -3.37
C TRP A 112 -3.46 -9.68 -2.78
N TRP A 113 -4.00 -8.68 -3.47
CA TRP A 113 -5.28 -8.04 -3.12
C TRP A 113 -6.44 -9.05 -3.05
N LYS A 114 -6.57 -9.91 -4.07
CA LYS A 114 -7.54 -11.03 -4.05
C LYS A 114 -7.28 -11.99 -2.88
N GLY A 115 -6.02 -12.23 -2.54
CA GLY A 115 -5.61 -12.99 -1.36
C GLY A 115 -6.16 -12.39 -0.06
N LEU A 116 -5.97 -11.09 0.14
CA LEU A 116 -6.53 -10.35 1.28
C LEU A 116 -8.07 -10.42 1.29
N ASN A 117 -8.71 -10.24 0.13
CA ASN A 117 -10.16 -10.36 -0.02
C ASN A 117 -10.69 -11.77 0.31
N ASN A 118 -9.88 -12.82 0.18
CA ASN A 118 -10.23 -14.17 0.62
C ASN A 118 -9.95 -14.40 2.11
N PHE A 119 -8.91 -13.77 2.64
CA PHE A 119 -8.53 -13.87 4.05
C PHE A 119 -9.58 -13.24 4.98
N TRP A 120 -9.98 -11.98 4.75
CA TRP A 120 -10.91 -11.26 5.64
C TRP A 120 -12.22 -11.98 5.97
N PRO A 121 -12.96 -12.55 5.00
CA PRO A 121 -14.19 -13.29 5.27
C PRO A 121 -13.94 -14.73 5.75
N GLY A 122 -12.70 -15.13 6.02
CA GLY A 122 -12.33 -16.47 6.46
C GLY A 122 -12.37 -17.54 5.36
N ARG A 123 -12.37 -17.15 4.07
CA ARG A 123 -12.29 -18.11 2.96
C ARG A 123 -10.90 -18.72 2.79
N ALA A 124 -9.88 -18.06 3.32
CA ALA A 124 -8.51 -18.58 3.42
C ALA A 124 -7.99 -18.40 4.86
N PRO A 125 -7.24 -19.37 5.41
CA PRO A 125 -6.70 -19.28 6.76
C PRO A 125 -5.47 -18.37 6.86
N ILE A 126 -4.83 -18.08 5.73
CA ILE A 126 -3.66 -17.21 5.59
C ILE A 126 -3.77 -16.42 4.27
N VAL A 127 -3.08 -15.29 4.18
CA VAL A 127 -2.99 -14.50 2.96
C VAL A 127 -2.06 -15.19 1.96
N VAL A 128 -2.59 -15.53 0.79
CA VAL A 128 -1.83 -16.09 -0.34
C VAL A 128 -2.29 -15.47 -1.66
N ALA A 129 -1.34 -15.24 -2.57
CA ALA A 129 -1.64 -14.75 -3.91
C ALA A 129 -2.70 -15.63 -4.60
N SER A 130 -3.78 -15.01 -5.07
CA SER A 130 -4.94 -15.68 -5.65
C SER A 130 -5.15 -15.28 -7.12
N GLY A 131 -5.46 -16.25 -7.99
CA GLY A 131 -5.70 -16.06 -9.43
C GLY A 131 -7.04 -15.41 -9.75
#